data_AF-A0A937Z5D7-F1
#
_entry.id   AF-A0A937Z5D7-F1
#
_cell.length_a   1.000
_cell.length_b   1.000
_cell.length_c   1.000
_cell.angle_alpha   90.00
_cell.angle_beta   90.00
_cell.angle_gamma   90.00
#
_symmetry.space_group_name_H-M   'P 1'
#
loop_
_entity.id
_entity.type
_entity.pdbx_description
1 polymer ?
#
loop_
_entity_poly.entity_id
_entity_poly.type
_entity_poly.pdbx_seq_one_letter_code
_entity_poly.pdbx_strand_id
1 'polypeptide(L)'
;MENYEKLGVFYLGRAIDPATKKVGAAPLLYDSKDLVTHAVCVGMTGSGKTGLCLDLLEEAAMDGLPAIAIDPKGDLPNLLLTFPQLRGEDF
;
A
#
# COMPACT_ATOMS: atom_id res chain seq x y z
N MET A 1 -18.78 1.82 -9.88
CA MET A 1 -17.74 1.30 -8.97
C MET A 1 -18.32 1.46 -7.58
N GLU A 2 -18.58 0.37 -6.85
CA GLU A 2 -18.97 0.51 -5.44
C GLU A 2 -17.83 1.20 -4.69
N ASN A 3 -18.17 2.24 -3.93
CA ASN A 3 -17.18 2.97 -3.16
C ASN A 3 -16.81 2.12 -1.94
N TYR A 4 -15.66 1.46 -1.99
CA TYR A 4 -15.16 0.61 -0.91
C TYR A 4 -14.32 1.40 0.11
N GLU A 5 -13.98 2.65 -0.22
CA GLU A 5 -13.31 3.59 0.67
C GLU A 5 -14.16 3.91 1.89
N LYS A 6 -13.63 3.60 3.08
CA LYS A 6 -14.24 3.96 4.36
C LYS A 6 -13.14 4.37 5.33
N LEU A 7 -13.40 5.40 6.13
CA LEU A 7 -12.46 5.84 7.15
C LEU A 7 -12.09 4.69 8.10
N GLY A 8 -10.80 4.44 8.28
CA GLY A 8 -10.30 3.43 9.21
C GLY A 8 -10.27 2.00 8.67
N VAL A 9 -10.45 1.79 7.36
CA VAL A 9 -10.10 0.52 6.71
C VAL A 9 -9.14 0.77 5.56
N PHE A 10 -8.09 -0.04 5.49
CA PHE A 10 -7.09 0.04 4.42
C PHE A 10 -7.35 -1.04 3.37
N TYR A 11 -7.33 -0.66 2.11
CA TYR A 11 -7.37 -1.59 0.99
C TYR A 11 -6.01 -2.28 0.79
N LEU A 12 -5.97 -3.61 0.88
CA LEU A 12 -4.76 -4.42 0.69
C LEU A 12 -4.83 -5.33 -0.55
N GLY A 13 -5.58 -4.92 -1.57
CA GLY A 13 -5.74 -5.71 -2.79
C GLY A 13 -6.93 -6.67 -2.74
N ARG A 14 -6.71 -7.91 -3.19
CA ARG A 14 -7.75 -8.93 -3.28
C ARG A 14 -7.21 -10.29 -2.86
N ALA A 15 -8.04 -11.08 -2.17
CA ALA A 15 -7.66 -12.42 -1.76
C ALA A 15 -7.45 -13.33 -2.98
N ILE A 16 -6.41 -14.16 -2.95
CA ILE A 16 -6.17 -15.21 -3.93
C ILE A 16 -6.59 -16.54 -3.31
N ASP A 17 -7.44 -17.28 -4.02
CA ASP A 17 -7.75 -18.66 -3.64
C ASP A 17 -6.47 -19.51 -3.71
N PRO A 18 -6.01 -20.11 -2.60
CA PRO A 18 -4.75 -20.83 -2.56
C PRO A 18 -4.77 -22.11 -3.41
N ALA A 19 -5.94 -22.73 -3.60
CA ALA A 19 -6.12 -23.96 -4.38
C ALA A 19 -6.24 -23.65 -5.88
N THR A 20 -7.03 -22.65 -6.27
CA THR A 20 -7.29 -22.36 -7.69
C THR A 20 -6.39 -21.27 -8.27
N LYS A 21 -5.65 -20.53 -7.42
CA LYS A 21 -4.85 -19.35 -7.77
C LYS A 21 -5.65 -18.22 -8.43
N LYS A 22 -6.99 -18.28 -8.36
CA LYS A 22 -7.87 -17.23 -8.87
C LYS A 22 -7.94 -16.09 -7.88
N VAL A 23 -7.90 -14.87 -8.41
CA VAL A 23 -8.13 -13.65 -7.63
C VAL A 23 -9.63 -13.54 -7.36
N GLY A 24 -10.00 -13.34 -6.10
CA GLY A 24 -11.38 -13.07 -5.70
C GLY A 24 -11.91 -11.77 -6.28
N ALA A 25 -13.23 -11.62 -6.32
CA ALA A 25 -13.86 -10.38 -6.79
C ALA A 25 -13.87 -9.27 -5.73
N ALA A 26 -13.96 -9.65 -4.45
CA ALA A 26 -14.09 -8.71 -3.34
C ALA A 26 -12.73 -8.07 -2.96
N PRO A 27 -12.72 -6.76 -2.65
CA PRO A 27 -11.55 -6.11 -2.07
C PRO A 27 -11.22 -6.72 -0.70
N LEU A 28 -9.93 -6.81 -0.39
CA LEU A 28 -9.44 -7.12 0.94
C LEU A 28 -9.32 -5.80 1.71
N LEU A 29 -10.30 -5.52 2.56
CA LEU A 29 -10.32 -4.35 3.43
C LEU A 29 -9.84 -4.77 4.83
N TYR A 30 -8.77 -4.13 5.30
CA TYR A 30 -8.10 -4.41 6.56
C TYR A 30 -8.44 -3.35 7.61
N ASP A 31 -8.78 -3.73 8.84
CA ASP A 31 -9.06 -2.77 9.91
C ASP A 31 -7.76 -2.10 10.37
N SER A 32 -7.62 -0.79 10.14
CA SER A 32 -6.38 -0.08 10.46
C SER A 32 -6.09 -0.02 11.96
N LYS A 33 -7.09 -0.30 12.81
CA LYS A 33 -6.90 -0.40 14.26
C LYS A 33 -5.98 -1.54 14.65
N ASP A 34 -5.89 -2.60 13.85
CA ASP A 34 -4.97 -3.70 14.15
C ASP A 34 -3.50 -3.23 14.07
N LEU A 35 -3.20 -2.22 13.23
CA LEU A 35 -1.85 -1.66 13.07
C LEU A 35 -1.36 -0.89 14.30
N VAL A 36 -2.25 -0.51 15.24
CA VAL A 36 -1.84 0.13 16.50
C VAL A 36 -1.12 -0.83 17.45
N THR A 37 -1.16 -2.13 17.15
CA THR A 37 -0.46 -3.18 17.92
C THR A 37 0.87 -3.62 17.32
N HIS A 38 1.39 -2.86 16.35
CA HIS A 38 2.58 -3.15 15.54
C HIS A 38 2.35 -4.26 14.50
N ALA A 39 3.02 -4.13 13.37
CA ALA A 39 3.02 -5.12 12.28
C ALA A 39 4.45 -5.43 11.84
N VAL A 40 4.65 -6.61 11.27
CA VAL A 40 5.92 -7.02 10.68
C VAL A 40 5.69 -7.64 9.31
N CYS A 41 6.41 -7.15 8.30
CA CYS A 41 6.38 -7.70 6.95
C CYS A 41 7.67 -8.47 6.66
N VAL A 42 7.57 -9.77 6.39
CA VAL A 42 8.72 -10.67 6.17
C VAL A 42 8.65 -11.29 4.77
N GLY A 43 9.80 -11.47 4.12
CA GLY A 43 9.89 -12.03 2.78
C GLY A 43 11.22 -11.71 2.08
N MET A 44 11.53 -12.41 0.99
CA MET A 44 12.76 -12.21 0.21
C MET A 44 12.68 -10.97 -0.69
N THR A 45 13.81 -10.50 -1.23
CA THR A 45 13.80 -9.42 -2.25
C THR A 45 12.91 -9.81 -3.43
N GLY A 46 12.14 -8.86 -3.96
CA GLY A 46 11.18 -9.12 -5.05
C GLY A 46 9.83 -9.68 -4.60
N SER A 47 9.64 -9.98 -3.31
CA SER A 47 8.36 -10.52 -2.78
C SER A 47 7.25 -9.47 -2.58
N GLY A 48 7.50 -8.20 -2.95
CA GLY A 48 6.52 -7.13 -2.79
C GLY A 48 6.45 -6.44 -1.43
N LYS A 49 7.38 -6.70 -0.48
CA LYS A 49 7.37 -6.03 0.85
C LYS A 49 7.33 -4.50 0.77
N THR A 50 8.18 -3.90 -0.07
CA THR A 50 8.21 -2.44 -0.25
C THR A 50 6.89 -1.95 -0.83
N GLY A 51 6.32 -2.66 -1.82
CA GLY A 51 5.00 -2.35 -2.37
C GLY A 51 3.92 -2.38 -1.30
N LEU A 52 3.88 -3.41 -0.46
CA LEU A 52 2.92 -3.48 0.66
C LEU A 52 3.07 -2.31 1.65
N CYS A 53 4.30 -1.91 1.99
CA CYS A 53 4.51 -0.74 2.84
C CYS A 53 4.07 0.57 2.17
N LEU A 54 4.24 0.68 0.85
CA LEU A 54 3.79 1.82 0.06
C LEU A 54 2.26 1.89 0.03
N ASP A 55 1.59 0.77 -0.27
CA ASP A 55 0.13 0.67 -0.23
C ASP A 55 -0.39 1.13 1.15
N LEU A 56 0.20 0.65 2.24
CA LEU A 56 -0.18 1.08 3.60
C LEU A 56 0.02 2.59 3.84
N LEU A 57 1.08 3.19 3.31
CA LEU A 57 1.34 4.63 3.43
C LEU A 57 0.36 5.46 2.59
N GLU A 58 -0.01 4.97 1.39
CA GLU A 58 -0.99 5.61 0.52
C GLU A 58 -2.39 5.61 1.17
N GLU A 59 -2.83 4.47 1.70
CA GLU A 59 -4.10 4.34 2.43
C GLU A 59 -4.13 5.25 3.68
N ALA A 60 -3.03 5.29 4.43
CA ALA A 60 -2.90 6.20 5.57
C ALA A 60 -2.97 7.67 5.15
N ALA A 61 -2.33 8.04 4.04
CA ALA A 61 -2.37 9.40 3.49
C ALA A 61 -3.78 9.79 3.00
N MET A 62 -4.50 8.86 2.36
CA MET A 62 -5.90 9.05 1.94
C MET A 62 -6.83 9.32 3.13
N ASP A 63 -6.61 8.64 4.25
CA ASP A 63 -7.32 8.86 5.52
C ASP A 63 -6.84 10.10 6.30
N GLY A 64 -5.84 10.83 5.79
CA GLY A 64 -5.26 12.00 6.45
C GLY A 64 -4.45 11.68 7.70
N LEU A 65 -3.98 10.43 7.83
CA LEU A 65 -3.15 10.00 8.95
C LEU A 65 -1.70 10.43 8.76
N PRO A 66 -1.08 11.07 9.77
CA PRO A 66 0.33 11.43 9.69
C PRO A 66 1.21 10.17 9.76
N ALA A 67 2.19 10.08 8.87
CA ALA A 67 3.15 8.97 8.84
C ALA A 67 4.60 9.48 8.90
N ILE A 68 5.44 8.78 9.65
CA ILE A 68 6.90 8.93 9.60
C ILE A 68 7.44 7.64 9.02
N ALA A 69 8.11 7.74 7.87
CA ALA A 69 8.73 6.61 7.21
C ALA A 69 10.26 6.71 7.29
N ILE A 70 10.91 5.64 7.75
CA ILE A 70 12.37 5.52 7.76
C ILE A 70 12.74 4.54 6.66
N ASP A 71 13.33 5.04 5.59
CA ASP A 71 13.70 4.24 4.44
C ASP A 71 15.22 4.26 4.21
N PRO A 72 15.94 3.23 4.69
CA PRO A 72 17.38 3.13 4.48
C PRO A 72 17.75 2.79 3.02
N LYS A 73 16.79 2.34 2.20
CA LYS A 73 17.05 2.06 0.78
C LYS A 73 16.96 3.32 -0.09
N GLY A 74 16.16 4.30 0.34
CA GLY A 74 15.94 5.54 -0.40
C GLY A 74 15.03 5.36 -1.62
N ASP A 75 14.18 4.34 -1.60
CA ASP A 75 13.21 4.05 -2.66
C ASP A 75 11.89 4.85 -2.47
N LEU A 76 11.52 5.23 -1.24
CA LEU A 76 10.31 6.00 -0.94
C LEU A 76 10.25 7.38 -1.60
N PRO A 77 11.35 8.18 -1.67
CA PRO A 77 11.34 9.46 -2.37
C PRO A 77 10.94 9.35 -3.85
N ASN A 78 11.06 8.16 -4.47
CA ASN A 78 10.62 7.96 -5.84
C ASN A 78 9.10 8.16 -6.01
N LEU A 79 8.29 8.06 -4.95
CA LEU A 79 6.87 8.41 -5.00
C LEU A 79 6.65 9.88 -5.39
N LEU A 80 7.59 10.77 -5.03
CA LEU A 80 7.54 12.19 -5.36
C LEU A 80 7.93 12.46 -6.82
N LEU A 81 8.45 11.46 -7.54
CA LEU A 81 8.81 11.57 -8.96
C LEU A 81 7.64 11.21 -9.89
N THR A 82 6.40 11.31 -9.39
CA THR A 82 5.19 11.10 -10.18
C THR A 82 4.83 12.36 -10.97
N PHE A 83 5.48 12.53 -12.12
CA PHE A 83 5.23 13.67 -13.02
C PHE A 83 4.06 13.38 -13.96
N PRO A 84 2.95 14.14 -13.91
CA PRO A 84 1.77 13.82 -14.71
C PRO A 84 2.01 13.85 -16.24
N GLN A 85 3.01 14.62 -16.68
CA GLN A 85 3.35 14.80 -18.09
C GLN A 85 4.52 13.92 -18.56
N LEU A 86 5.20 13.20 -17.65
CA LEU A 86 6.35 12.33 -17.93
C LEU A 86 7.47 13.00 -18.75
N ARG A 87 7.68 14.30 -18.60
CA ARG A 87 8.74 15.02 -19.33
C ARG A 87 10.04 14.94 -18.55
N GLY A 88 11.14 14.73 -19.25
CA GLY A 88 12.47 14.66 -18.63
C GLY A 88 12.90 15.96 -17.91
N GLU A 89 12.29 17.09 -18.25
CA GLU A 89 12.52 18.39 -17.58
C GLU A 89 11.80 18.53 -16.23
N ASP A 90 10.83 17.67 -15.94
CA ASP A 90 10.12 17.67 -14.65
C ASP A 90 10.91 16.88 -13.58
N PHE A 91 11.92 16.08 -13.98
CA PHE A 91 12.78 15.26 -13.10
C PHE A 91 13.90 16.05 -12.40
#